data_AF-A0AAD9U2P6-F1
#
_entry.id   AF-A0AAD9U2P6-F1
#
_cell.length_a   1.000
_cell.length_b   1.000
_cell.length_c   1.000
_cell.angle_alpha   90.00
_cell.angle_beta   90.00
_cell.angle_gamma   90.00
#
_symmetry.space_group_name_H-M   'P 1'
#
loop_
_entity.id
_entity.type
_entity.pdbx_description
1 polymer ?
#
loop_
_entity_poly.entity_id
_entity_poly.type
_entity_poly.pdbx_seq_one_letter_code
_entity_poly.pdbx_strand_id
1 'polypeptide(L)'
;MDLFEFIRRIVMKKFQERKKECGAWNLVLPPMVNVKMLKNSKDDWLLTMIAAGDMVYEFLGPIEGYAVKMREYTCQCGSWKVSGIPCSHVMAVIIHFCGRATLKDKMTNFVHQNLT
;
A
#
# COMPACT_ATOMS: atom_id res chain seq x y z
N MET A 1 -11.65 1.17 -38.61
CA MET A 1 -10.67 1.39 -37.53
C MET A 1 -10.61 0.11 -36.73
N ASP A 2 -9.44 -0.51 -36.60
CA ASP A 2 -9.26 -1.77 -35.85
C ASP A 2 -9.34 -1.52 -34.33
N LEU A 3 -10.01 -2.40 -33.60
CA LEU A 3 -10.20 -2.32 -32.14
C LEU A 3 -8.85 -2.28 -31.40
N PHE A 4 -7.87 -3.07 -31.87
CA PHE A 4 -6.55 -3.09 -31.26
C PHE A 4 -5.82 -1.76 -31.42
N GLU A 5 -5.93 -1.15 -32.60
CA GLU A 5 -5.35 0.16 -32.88
C GLU A 5 -6.02 1.27 -32.04
N PHE A 6 -7.34 1.16 -31.81
CA PHE A 6 -8.05 2.06 -30.91
C PHE A 6 -7.58 1.93 -29.45
N ILE A 7 -7.50 0.70 -28.92
CA ILE A 7 -7.00 0.44 -27.55
C ILE A 7 -5.57 0.94 -27.40
N ARG A 8 -4.69 0.64 -28.37
CA ARG A 8 -3.29 1.09 -28.38
C ARG A 8 -3.20 2.61 -28.24
N ARG A 9 -4.00 3.36 -29.00
CA ARG A 9 -4.03 4.84 -28.94
C ARG A 9 -4.52 5.35 -27.59
N ILE A 10 -5.54 4.73 -27.00
CA ILE A 10 -6.01 5.09 -25.64
C ILE A 10 -4.90 4.89 -24.61
N VAL A 11 -4.24 3.74 -24.64
CA VAL A 11 -3.17 3.42 -23.68
C VAL A 11 -2.01 4.40 -23.84
N MET A 12 -1.58 4.69 -25.08
CA MET A 12 -0.54 5.69 -25.35
C MET A 12 -0.90 7.07 -24.80
N LYS A 13 -2.14 7.54 -25.04
CA LYS A 13 -2.60 8.84 -24.52
C LYS A 13 -2.54 8.87 -22.99
N LYS A 14 -3.05 7.84 -22.33
CA LYS A 14 -2.99 7.71 -20.86
C LYS A 14 -1.56 7.65 -20.32
N PHE A 15 -0.62 7.06 -21.04
CA PHE A 15 0.79 7.04 -20.64
C PHE A 15 1.44 8.42 -20.77
N GLN A 16 1.13 9.17 -21.82
CA GLN A 16 1.65 10.54 -21.97
C GLN A 16 1.08 11.49 -20.92
N GLU A 17 -0.22 11.40 -20.63
CA GLU A 17 -0.86 12.16 -19.55
C GLU A 17 -0.18 11.87 -18.20
N ARG A 18 -0.03 10.59 -17.85
CA ARG A 18 0.68 10.19 -16.62
C ARG A 18 2.13 10.66 -16.59
N LYS A 19 2.87 10.56 -17.69
CA LYS A 19 4.26 11.03 -17.76
C LYS A 19 4.36 12.54 -17.49
N LYS A 20 3.44 13.33 -18.04
CA LYS A 20 3.38 14.78 -17.81
C LYS A 20 3.08 15.09 -16.34
N GLU A 21 2.13 14.38 -15.74
CA GLU A 21 1.81 14.51 -14.31
C GLU A 21 3.01 14.16 -13.41
N CYS A 22 3.72 13.06 -13.70
CA CYS A 22 4.90 12.65 -12.94
C CYS A 22 6.00 13.71 -12.91
N GLY A 23 6.16 14.49 -13.98
CA GLY A 23 7.16 15.58 -14.04
C GLY A 23 6.94 16.68 -13.00
N ALA A 24 5.74 16.80 -12.43
CA ALA A 24 5.40 17.76 -11.38
C ALA A 24 5.46 17.15 -9.96
N TRP A 25 5.77 15.86 -9.81
CA TRP A 25 5.78 15.20 -8.51
C TRP A 25 7.11 15.38 -7.81
N ASN A 26 7.06 15.84 -6.55
CA ASN A 26 8.22 15.95 -5.66
C ASN A 26 8.38 14.73 -4.74
N LEU A 27 7.60 13.68 -4.96
CA LEU A 27 7.50 12.51 -4.09
C LEU A 27 8.00 11.26 -4.82
N VAL A 28 8.62 10.35 -4.08
CA VAL A 28 9.08 9.05 -4.61
C VAL A 28 7.90 8.18 -5.05
N LEU A 29 6.75 8.29 -4.37
CA LEU A 29 5.53 7.57 -4.72
C LEU A 29 4.53 8.48 -5.42
N PRO A 30 3.69 7.94 -6.32
CA PRO A 30 2.57 8.67 -6.89
C PRO A 30 1.69 9.29 -5.78
N PRO A 31 1.24 10.55 -5.92
CA PRO A 31 0.41 11.23 -4.93
C PRO A 31 -0.81 10.40 -4.50
N MET A 32 -1.43 9.69 -5.44
CA MET A 32 -2.57 8.81 -5.17
C MET A 32 -2.23 7.65 -4.23
N VAL A 33 -1.03 7.07 -4.35
CA VAL A 33 -0.55 6.01 -3.44
C VAL A 33 -0.34 6.59 -2.05
N ASN A 34 0.32 7.75 -1.96
CA ASN A 34 0.53 8.44 -0.68
C ASN A 34 -0.79 8.79 0.02
N VAL A 35 -1.78 9.31 -0.70
CA VAL A 35 -3.12 9.59 -0.16
C VAL A 35 -3.77 8.32 0.37
N LYS A 36 -3.70 7.21 -0.38
CA LYS A 36 -4.28 5.93 0.06
C LYS A 36 -3.58 5.40 1.31
N MET A 37 -2.26 5.47 1.38
CA MET A 37 -1.49 5.04 2.56
C MET A 37 -1.80 5.90 3.78
N LEU A 38 -1.89 7.23 3.61
CA LEU A 38 -2.27 8.14 4.69
C LEU A 38 -3.68 7.88 5.19
N LYS A 39 -4.63 7.55 4.30
CA LYS A 39 -5.97 7.15 4.70
C LYS A 39 -5.94 5.87 5.52
N ASN A 40 -5.27 4.83 5.03
CA ASN A 40 -5.15 3.54 5.71
C ASN A 40 -4.43 3.67 7.08
N SER A 41 -3.55 4.65 7.25
CA SER A 41 -2.86 4.95 8.53
C SER A 41 -3.71 5.68 9.57
N LYS A 42 -4.89 6.17 9.18
CA LYS A 42 -5.85 6.83 10.10
C LYS A 42 -6.89 5.86 10.60
N ASP A 43 -7.12 4.75 9.89
CA ASP A 43 -8.07 3.71 10.24
C ASP A 43 -7.54 2.76 11.35
N ASP A 44 -6.78 3.31 12.32
CA ASP A 44 -6.15 2.62 13.47
C ASP A 44 -7.15 2.19 14.55
N TRP A 45 -8.41 1.95 14.19
CA TRP A 45 -9.45 1.71 15.17
C TRP A 45 -9.30 0.29 15.77
N LEU A 46 -8.81 0.26 17.01
CA LEU A 46 -9.16 -0.73 18.04
C LEU A 46 -8.80 -2.21 17.77
N LEU A 47 -7.87 -2.48 16.87
CA LEU A 47 -7.41 -3.86 16.70
C LEU A 47 -6.38 -4.19 17.79
N THR A 48 -6.69 -5.20 18.61
CA THR A 48 -5.70 -5.76 19.52
C THR A 48 -4.68 -6.51 18.68
N MET A 49 -3.45 -6.01 18.66
CA MET A 49 -2.34 -6.58 17.91
C MET A 49 -1.53 -7.50 18.81
N ILE A 50 -1.27 -8.72 18.33
CA ILE A 50 -0.43 -9.71 18.97
C ILE A 50 0.77 -9.98 18.06
N ALA A 51 1.98 -9.82 18.58
CA ALA A 51 3.19 -10.16 17.86
C ALA A 51 3.51 -11.65 18.08
N ALA A 52 3.52 -12.45 17.01
CA ALA A 52 3.84 -13.88 17.06
C ALA A 52 5.35 -14.17 16.92
N GLY A 53 6.15 -13.14 16.66
CA GLY A 53 7.58 -13.28 16.33
C GLY A 53 7.83 -13.26 14.82
N ASP A 54 9.10 -13.18 14.40
CA ASP A 54 9.53 -13.23 12.99
C ASP A 54 8.87 -12.25 12.02
N MET A 55 8.41 -11.10 12.52
CA MET A 55 7.65 -10.09 11.78
C MET A 55 6.27 -10.58 11.31
N VAL A 56 5.69 -11.50 12.09
CA VAL A 56 4.31 -11.98 11.97
C VAL A 56 3.47 -11.36 13.09
N TYR A 57 2.31 -10.84 12.70
CA TYR A 57 1.38 -10.17 13.60
C TYR A 57 -0.02 -10.71 13.37
N GLU A 58 -0.78 -10.85 14.45
CA GLU A 58 -2.19 -11.19 14.41
C GLU A 58 -3.00 -10.02 14.96
N PHE A 59 -4.04 -9.63 14.25
CA PHE A 59 -4.98 -8.61 14.68
C PHE A 59 -6.30 -9.27 15.04
N LEU A 60 -6.75 -9.07 16.27
CA LEU A 60 -8.09 -9.49 16.68
C LEU A 60 -9.10 -8.47 16.15
N GLY A 61 -9.76 -8.83 15.05
CA GLY A 61 -10.87 -8.06 14.50
C GLY A 61 -12.19 -8.35 15.23
N PRO A 62 -13.24 -7.56 14.96
CA PRO A 62 -14.56 -7.77 15.57
C PRO A 62 -15.25 -9.08 15.16
N ILE A 63 -14.88 -9.61 13.99
CA ILE A 63 -15.50 -10.79 13.36
C ILE A 63 -14.51 -11.94 13.27
N GLU A 64 -13.28 -11.67 12.83
CA GLU A 64 -12.22 -12.67 12.69
C GLU A 64 -10.84 -12.04 12.93
N GLY A 65 -9.85 -12.89 13.18
CA GLY A 65 -8.45 -12.51 13.25
C GLY A 65 -7.84 -12.29 11.88
N TYR A 66 -6.94 -11.32 11.75
CA TYR A 66 -6.18 -11.08 10.52
C TYR A 66 -4.68 -11.26 10.76
N ALA A 67 -4.07 -12.22 10.08
CA ALA A 67 -2.63 -12.38 10.06
C ALA A 67 -1.96 -11.40 9.07
N VAL A 68 -0.89 -10.75 9.51
CA VAL A 68 0.01 -9.92 8.70
C VAL A 68 1.40 -10.55 8.76
N LYS A 69 1.98 -10.82 7.59
CA LYS A 69 3.33 -11.35 7.45
C LYS A 69 4.18 -10.37 6.65
N MET A 70 4.99 -9.58 7.35
CA MET A 70 5.72 -8.46 6.74
C MET A 70 6.77 -8.92 5.72
N ARG A 71 7.48 -10.03 5.97
CA ARG A 71 8.50 -10.57 5.05
C ARG A 71 7.91 -11.10 3.75
N GLU A 72 6.69 -11.63 3.82
CA GLU A 72 5.97 -12.17 2.66
C GLU A 72 5.20 -11.08 1.90
N TYR A 73 5.16 -9.85 2.40
CA TYR A 73 4.31 -8.77 1.87
C TYR A 73 2.83 -9.18 1.77
N THR A 74 2.34 -9.94 2.77
CA THR A 74 0.97 -10.44 2.80
C THR A 74 0.20 -9.99 4.04
N CYS A 75 -1.09 -9.79 3.82
CA CYS A 75 -2.09 -9.66 4.88
C CYS A 75 -3.28 -10.54 4.50
N GLN A 76 -3.89 -11.19 5.48
CA GLN A 76 -5.02 -12.09 5.29
C GLN A 76 -6.22 -11.41 4.60
N CYS A 77 -6.39 -10.09 4.73
CA CYS A 77 -7.42 -9.36 3.98
C CYS A 77 -7.15 -9.24 2.47
N GLY A 78 -6.01 -9.74 1.98
CA GLY A 78 -5.63 -9.81 0.56
C GLY A 78 -5.25 -8.48 -0.09
N SER A 79 -5.67 -7.35 0.49
CA SER A 79 -5.54 -6.02 -0.11
C SER A 79 -4.09 -5.63 -0.42
N TRP A 80 -3.14 -6.00 0.44
CA TRP A 80 -1.72 -5.68 0.24
C TRP A 80 -1.13 -6.46 -0.94
N LYS A 81 -1.46 -7.75 -1.05
CA LYS A 81 -0.99 -8.61 -2.16
C LYS A 81 -1.56 -8.17 -3.51
N VAL A 82 -2.83 -7.78 -3.55
CA VAL A 82 -3.51 -7.37 -4.79
C VAL A 82 -3.07 -5.98 -5.24
N SER A 83 -3.03 -5.02 -4.30
CA SER A 83 -2.78 -3.62 -4.66
C SER A 83 -1.33 -3.20 -4.54
N GLY A 84 -0.47 -3.99 -3.90
CA GLY A 84 0.90 -3.64 -3.55
C GLY A 84 1.03 -2.52 -2.51
N ILE A 85 -0.09 -1.98 -2.02
CA ILE A 85 -0.15 -0.87 -1.07
C ILE A 85 -0.57 -1.42 0.29
N PRO A 86 0.17 -1.11 1.38
CA PRO A 86 -0.21 -1.50 2.74
C PRO A 86 -1.67 -1.16 3.07
N CYS A 87 -2.43 -2.15 3.54
CA CYS A 87 -3.78 -1.96 4.09
C CYS A 87 -3.70 -1.42 5.53
N SER A 88 -4.83 -1.07 6.15
CA SER A 88 -4.87 -0.58 7.53
C SER A 88 -4.18 -1.51 8.54
N HIS A 89 -4.36 -2.83 8.41
CA HIS A 89 -3.67 -3.82 9.26
C HIS A 89 -2.14 -3.71 9.15
N VAL A 90 -1.63 -3.63 7.92
CA VAL A 90 -0.19 -3.50 7.67
C VAL A 90 0.31 -2.14 8.14
N MET A 91 -0.48 -1.07 7.94
CA MET A 91 -0.15 0.26 8.44
C MET A 91 -0.04 0.29 9.96
N ALA A 92 -0.93 -0.39 10.69
CA ALA A 92 -0.85 -0.52 12.13
C ALA A 92 0.45 -1.23 12.58
N VAL A 93 0.85 -2.32 11.89
CA VAL A 93 2.14 -2.98 12.13
C VAL A 93 3.31 -2.02 11.89
N ILE A 94 3.30 -1.29 10.76
CA ILE A 94 4.38 -0.36 10.43
C ILE A 94 4.47 0.74 11.49
N ILE A 95 3.35 1.33 11.90
CA ILE A 95 3.31 2.37 12.94
C ILE A 95 3.85 1.82 14.27
N HIS A 96 3.50 0.58 14.63
CA HIS A 96 4.02 -0.08 15.83
C HIS A 96 5.54 -0.33 15.74
N PHE A 97 6.04 -0.74 14.56
CA PHE A 97 7.45 -1.07 14.35
C PHE A 97 8.38 0.15 14.24
N CYS A 98 7.97 1.20 13.51
CA CYS A 98 8.83 2.37 13.23
C CYS A 98 8.43 3.65 13.98
N GLY A 99 7.26 3.68 14.61
CA GLY A 99 6.67 4.89 15.19
C GLY A 99 6.07 5.81 14.12
N ARG A 100 4.98 6.51 14.49
CA ARG A 100 4.21 7.39 13.58
C ARG A 100 5.06 8.52 12.97
N ALA A 101 6.08 8.99 13.69
CA ALA A 101 6.95 10.08 13.24
C ALA A 101 7.83 9.72 12.04
N THR A 102 8.28 8.46 11.92
CA THR A 102 9.18 8.01 10.83
C THR A 102 8.44 7.31 9.69
N LEU A 103 7.11 7.27 9.76
CA LEU A 103 6.26 6.57 8.79
C LEU A 103 6.48 7.09 7.37
N LYS A 104 6.46 8.42 7.17
CA LYS A 104 6.57 9.05 5.85
C LYS A 104 7.88 8.69 5.14
N ASP A 105 8.97 8.60 5.88
CA ASP A 105 10.31 8.32 5.32
C ASP A 105 10.51 6.84 4.97
N LYS A 106 9.77 5.94 5.63
CA LYS A 106 9.90 4.48 5.48
C LYS A 106 8.77 3.83 4.68
N MET A 107 7.72 4.58 4.33
CA MET A 107 6.54 4.09 3.60
C MET A 107 6.90 3.37 2.29
N THR A 108 7.91 3.86 1.57
CA THR A 108 8.39 3.30 0.30
C THR A 108 8.87 1.85 0.45
N ASN A 109 9.44 1.47 1.60
CA ASN A 109 9.99 0.12 1.82
C ASN A 109 8.91 -0.97 1.92
N PHE A 110 7.65 -0.56 2.14
CA PHE A 110 6.52 -1.46 2.36
C PHE A 110 5.53 -1.47 1.19
N VAL A 111 5.79 -0.67 0.15
CA VAL A 111 5.12 -0.83 -1.13
C VAL A 111 5.74 -2.04 -1.82
N HIS A 112 4.92 -2.93 -2.39
CA HIS A 112 5.43 -4.11 -3.07
C HIS A 112 6.37 -3.71 -4.23
N GLN A 113 7.46 -4.46 -4.41
CA GLN A 113 8.50 -4.22 -5.44
C GLN A 113 7.97 -4.16 -6.89
N ASN A 114 6.71 -4.49 -7.15
CA ASN A 114 6.11 -4.39 -8.47
C ASN A 114 5.61 -2.95 -8.77
N LEU A 115 5.68 -2.04 -7.79
CA LEU A 115 5.21 -0.65 -7.87
C LEU A 115 6.33 0.38 -7.71
N THR A 116 7.56 -0.05 -7.42
CA THR A 116 8.81 0.70 -7.37
C THR A 116 9.71 0.19 -8.48
#